data_AF-A0A834LZ48-F1
#
_entry.id   AF-A0A834LZ48-F1
#
_cell.length_a   1.000
_cell.length_b   1.000
_cell.length_c   1.000
_cell.angle_alpha   90.00
_cell.angle_beta   90.00
_cell.angle_gamma   90.00
#
_symmetry.space_group_name_H-M   'P 1'
#
loop_
_entity.id
_entity.type
_entity.pdbx_description
1 polymer ?
#
loop_
_entity_poly.entity_id
_entity_poly.type
_entity_poly.pdbx_seq_one_letter_code
_entity_poly.pdbx_strand_id
1 'polypeptide(L)'
;MGSQDTLEEKTVTVVCGNDFVNINFVNFCCTKKEIAQQWTDAIMSLAYNLNQINGTTKMYLLKAYTKLTLMTDKSGKIPVKNVIKMFAQSRDDKKRVENVLSSLGLPYGKNDTINPAKFTFEDFFRFYMQLTHRVEVEKVFNEFVGSKKYMTAEQFVEFLNKTQRDPRLNEILHPYADTARARDIIELHEPNKYNSQKGQLSFNGFLRYLLSEDNNIIAASKVMTKTYNII
;
A
#
# COMPACT_ATOMS: atom_id res chain seq x y z
N MET A 1 10.08 7.78 46.82
CA MET A 1 11.46 7.89 46.30
C MET A 1 11.33 8.10 44.79
N GLY A 2 11.88 9.18 44.24
CA GLY A 2 11.86 9.45 42.80
C GLY A 2 12.69 8.41 42.03
N SER A 3 12.40 8.20 40.74
CA SER A 3 13.21 7.31 39.91
C SER A 3 14.67 7.78 39.91
N GLN A 4 15.61 6.82 40.01
CA GLN A 4 17.05 7.11 39.99
C GLN A 4 17.57 7.44 38.57
N ASP A 5 16.71 7.31 37.55
CA ASP A 5 17.07 7.53 36.15
C ASP A 5 17.53 8.96 35.89
N THR A 6 18.67 9.10 35.22
CA THR A 6 19.17 10.41 34.77
C THR A 6 18.34 10.94 33.59
N LEU A 7 18.46 12.24 33.28
CA LEU A 7 17.76 12.83 32.13
C LEU A 7 18.23 12.20 30.82
N GLU A 8 19.52 11.91 30.71
CA GLU A 8 20.15 11.28 29.56
C GLU A 8 19.57 9.89 29.31
N GLU A 9 19.40 9.09 30.36
CA GLU A 9 18.82 7.74 30.28
C GLU A 9 17.34 7.73 29.84
N LYS A 10 16.64 8.86 30.02
CA LYS A 10 15.25 9.03 29.61
C LYS A 10 15.09 9.69 28.24
N THR A 11 16.18 10.10 27.61
CA THR A 11 16.13 10.86 26.36
C THR A 11 16.23 9.93 25.15
N VAL A 12 15.35 10.12 24.17
CA VAL A 12 15.39 9.46 22.85
C VAL A 12 15.56 10.52 21.78
N THR A 13 16.58 10.38 20.94
CA THR A 13 16.80 11.25 19.79
C THR A 13 16.54 10.47 18.50
N VAL A 14 15.54 10.89 17.73
CA VAL A 14 15.27 10.36 16.40
C VAL A 14 15.96 11.24 15.38
N VAL A 15 16.87 10.67 14.61
CA VAL A 15 17.58 11.34 13.51
C VAL A 15 16.99 10.83 12.19
N CYS A 16 16.44 11.73 11.37
CA CYS A 16 15.82 11.36 10.10
C CYS A 16 16.12 12.36 9.00
N GLY A 17 16.26 11.89 7.76
CA GLY A 17 16.60 12.74 6.62
C GLY A 17 16.26 12.05 5.30
N ASN A 18 16.22 12.83 4.22
CA ASN A 18 16.09 12.27 2.86
C ASN A 18 17.43 11.73 2.34
N ASP A 19 18.52 12.20 2.91
CA ASP A 19 19.89 11.80 2.65
C ASP A 19 20.73 11.98 3.93
N PHE A 20 22.01 11.60 3.87
CA PHE A 20 22.91 11.65 5.03
C PHE A 20 23.44 13.05 5.38
N VAL A 21 23.05 14.08 4.62
CA VAL A 21 23.47 15.47 4.81
C VAL A 21 22.32 16.31 5.39
N ASN A 22 21.13 16.17 4.81
CA ASN A 22 19.92 16.89 5.18
C ASN A 22 19.16 16.13 6.27
N ILE A 23 19.72 16.13 7.47
CA ILE A 23 19.18 15.44 8.65
C ILE A 23 18.43 16.38 9.60
N ASN A 24 17.36 15.87 10.18
CA ASN A 24 16.55 16.49 11.22
C ASN A 24 16.68 15.69 12.51
N PHE A 25 16.71 16.40 13.63
CA PHE A 25 16.75 15.80 14.97
C PHE A 25 15.43 16.07 15.67
N VAL A 26 14.79 15.01 16.17
CA VAL A 26 13.59 15.11 17.02
C VAL A 26 13.91 14.48 18.37
N ASN A 27 13.89 15.28 19.43
CA ASN A 27 14.25 14.86 20.77
C ASN A 27 13.01 14.66 21.63
N PHE A 28 12.93 13.50 22.28
CA PHE A 28 11.88 13.16 23.23
C PHE A 28 12.51 12.89 24.60
N CYS A 29 11.84 13.29 25.67
CA CYS A 29 12.17 12.88 27.04
C CYS A 29 11.04 12.01 27.57
N CYS A 30 11.34 10.74 27.83
CA CYS A 30 10.42 9.79 28.41
C CYS A 30 10.33 9.97 29.93
N THR A 31 9.34 9.32 30.54
CA THR A 31 9.15 9.36 32.00
C THR A 31 10.07 8.39 32.74
N LYS A 32 10.57 7.34 32.06
CA LYS A 32 11.44 6.29 32.60
C LYS A 32 12.46 5.82 31.56
N LYS A 33 13.62 5.36 32.04
CA LYS A 33 14.68 4.80 31.20
C LYS A 33 14.19 3.61 30.36
N GLU A 34 13.39 2.72 30.94
CA GLU A 34 12.92 1.52 30.23
C GLU A 34 12.00 1.89 29.05
N ILE A 35 11.23 2.96 29.18
CA ILE A 35 10.37 3.44 28.09
C ILE A 35 11.23 4.02 26.96
N ALA A 36 12.27 4.78 27.29
CA ALA A 36 13.21 5.31 26.29
C ALA A 36 13.90 4.18 25.52
N GLN A 37 14.31 3.12 26.23
CA GLN A 37 14.90 1.93 25.60
C GLN A 37 13.90 1.22 24.67
N GLN A 38 12.67 0.97 25.15
CA GLN A 38 11.62 0.34 24.34
C GLN A 38 11.32 1.12 23.05
N TRP A 39 11.25 2.46 23.11
CA TRP A 39 11.06 3.29 21.94
C TRP A 39 12.23 3.19 20.96
N THR A 40 13.46 3.24 21.47
CA THR A 40 14.67 3.10 20.66
C THR A 40 14.68 1.79 19.89
N ASP A 41 14.45 0.67 20.58
CA ASP A 41 14.46 -0.67 19.98
C ASP A 41 13.32 -0.83 18.95
N ALA A 42 12.11 -0.38 19.31
CA ALA A 42 10.95 -0.48 18.44
C ALA A 42 11.11 0.37 17.17
N ILE A 43 11.53 1.64 17.29
CA ILE A 43 11.73 2.53 16.13
C ILE A 43 12.81 1.97 15.21
N MET A 44 13.95 1.50 15.75
CA MET A 44 15.02 0.93 14.95
C MET A 44 14.57 -0.34 14.22
N SER A 45 13.84 -1.23 14.91
CA SER A 45 13.31 -2.45 14.29
C SER A 45 12.38 -2.14 13.10
N LEU A 46 11.59 -1.07 13.19
CA LEU A 46 10.70 -0.63 12.12
C LEU A 46 11.46 0.06 10.98
N ALA A 47 12.40 0.95 11.31
CA ALA A 47 13.18 1.71 10.35
C ALA A 47 14.04 0.82 9.44
N TYR A 48 14.59 -0.27 9.99
CA TYR A 48 15.46 -1.21 9.26
C TYR A 48 14.75 -2.49 8.82
N ASN A 49 13.41 -2.53 8.87
CA ASN A 49 12.65 -3.68 8.38
C ASN A 49 12.66 -3.75 6.84
N LEU A 50 13.46 -4.65 6.28
CA LEU A 50 13.63 -4.82 4.84
C LEU A 50 12.33 -5.13 4.08
N ASN A 51 11.36 -5.78 4.72
CA ASN A 51 10.05 -6.04 4.08
C ASN A 51 9.27 -4.74 3.91
N GLN A 52 9.41 -3.79 4.84
CA GLN A 52 8.78 -2.47 4.70
C GLN A 52 9.52 -1.55 3.73
N ILE A 53 10.82 -1.77 3.55
CA ILE A 53 11.66 -1.04 2.60
C ILE A 53 11.35 -1.47 1.15
N ASN A 54 11.11 -2.76 0.93
CA ASN A 54 10.71 -3.31 -0.38
C ASN A 54 9.18 -3.47 -0.49
N GLY A 55 8.43 -2.53 0.08
CA GLY A 55 6.98 -2.61 0.17
C GLY A 55 6.29 -2.65 -1.19
N THR A 56 5.13 -3.28 -1.24
CA THR A 56 4.29 -3.35 -2.45
C THR A 56 3.57 -2.03 -2.71
N THR A 57 3.08 -1.82 -3.94
CA THR A 57 2.28 -0.63 -4.25
C THR A 57 1.03 -0.54 -3.36
N LYS A 58 0.39 -1.68 -3.05
CA LYS A 58 -0.74 -1.74 -2.10
C LYS A 58 -0.34 -1.26 -0.71
N MET A 59 0.86 -1.60 -0.22
CA MET A 59 1.38 -1.09 1.05
C MET A 59 1.56 0.43 1.04
N TYR A 60 2.10 1.01 -0.03
CA TYR A 60 2.24 2.46 -0.14
C TYR A 60 0.90 3.19 -0.26
N LEU A 61 -0.09 2.59 -0.95
CA LEU A 61 -1.46 3.08 -0.96
C LEU A 61 -2.07 3.06 0.45
N LEU A 62 -1.83 1.99 1.22
CA LEU A 62 -2.27 1.90 2.61
C LEU A 62 -1.58 2.97 3.48
N LYS A 63 -0.27 3.20 3.31
CA LYS A 63 0.45 4.30 4.00
C LYS A 63 -0.14 5.67 3.67
N ALA A 64 -0.48 5.93 2.40
CA ALA A 64 -1.12 7.18 1.98
C ALA A 64 -2.51 7.36 2.63
N TYR A 65 -3.32 6.30 2.62
CA TYR A 65 -4.61 6.27 3.31
C TYR A 65 -4.47 6.54 4.82
N THR A 66 -3.58 5.80 5.50
CA THR A 66 -3.33 5.98 6.94
C THR A 66 -2.85 7.39 7.26
N LYS A 67 -1.99 7.97 6.42
CA LYS A 67 -1.57 9.36 6.58
C LYS A 67 -2.76 10.32 6.51
N LEU A 68 -3.67 10.14 5.56
CA LEU A 68 -4.89 10.98 5.47
C LEU A 68 -5.77 10.84 6.71
N THR A 69 -5.98 9.63 7.22
CA THR A 69 -6.81 9.39 8.41
C THR A 69 -6.22 9.98 9.69
N LEU A 70 -4.90 10.21 9.72
CA LEU A 70 -4.20 10.88 10.83
C LEU A 70 -4.14 12.42 10.67
N MET A 71 -4.34 12.95 9.47
CA MET A 71 -4.31 14.39 9.18
C MET A 71 -5.66 15.06 9.46
N THR A 72 -6.16 14.91 10.70
CA THR A 72 -7.46 15.43 11.13
C THR A 72 -7.38 16.86 11.67
N ASP A 73 -8.51 17.57 11.65
CA ASP A 73 -8.69 18.83 12.38
C ASP A 73 -8.97 18.62 13.87
N LYS A 74 -9.23 19.71 14.60
CA LYS A 74 -9.56 19.69 16.04
C LYS A 74 -10.83 18.92 16.38
N SER A 75 -11.70 18.66 15.39
CA SER A 75 -12.92 17.85 15.54
C SER A 75 -12.70 16.37 15.20
N GLY A 76 -11.45 15.97 14.90
CA GLY A 76 -11.12 14.60 14.53
C GLY A 76 -11.56 14.22 13.12
N LYS A 77 -11.88 15.19 12.25
CA LYS A 77 -12.30 14.93 10.86
C LYS A 77 -11.19 15.26 9.88
N ILE A 78 -11.15 14.56 8.75
CA ILE A 78 -10.16 14.79 7.68
C ILE A 78 -10.61 15.99 6.85
N PRO A 79 -9.86 17.10 6.81
CA PRO A 79 -10.19 18.21 5.91
C PRO A 79 -10.01 17.80 4.45
N VAL A 80 -11.00 18.05 3.58
CA VAL A 80 -10.91 17.71 2.15
C VAL A 80 -9.72 18.39 1.48
N LYS A 81 -9.38 19.62 1.91
CA LYS A 81 -8.16 20.32 1.46
C LYS A 81 -6.87 19.50 1.64
N ASN A 82 -6.79 18.63 2.66
CA ASN A 82 -5.62 17.77 2.90
C ASN A 82 -5.58 16.62 1.90
N VAL A 83 -6.74 16.04 1.55
CA VAL A 83 -6.87 15.04 0.48
C VAL A 83 -6.43 15.65 -0.85
N ILE A 84 -6.97 16.80 -1.21
CA ILE A 84 -6.65 17.51 -2.47
C ILE A 84 -5.14 17.80 -2.56
N LYS A 85 -4.53 18.35 -1.50
CA LYS A 85 -3.08 18.68 -1.47
C LYS A 85 -2.18 17.45 -1.56
N MET A 86 -2.66 16.28 -1.16
CA MET A 86 -1.88 15.05 -1.26
C MET A 86 -1.73 14.58 -2.71
N PHE A 87 -2.74 14.81 -3.55
CA PHE A 87 -2.78 14.28 -4.92
C PHE A 87 -2.58 15.33 -6.03
N ALA A 88 -2.71 16.62 -5.71
CA ALA A 88 -2.70 17.66 -6.73
C ALA A 88 -2.04 18.96 -6.26
N GLN A 89 -1.19 19.52 -7.12
CA GLN A 89 -0.59 20.85 -6.93
C GLN A 89 -1.21 21.89 -7.88
N SER A 90 -1.41 21.52 -9.15
CA SER A 90 -2.00 22.39 -10.17
C SER A 90 -3.50 22.63 -9.93
N ARG A 91 -4.04 23.73 -10.46
CA ARG A 91 -5.47 24.04 -10.34
C ARG A 91 -6.34 22.98 -11.02
N ASP A 92 -5.91 22.47 -12.16
CA ASP A 92 -6.68 21.52 -12.95
C ASP A 92 -6.70 20.13 -12.31
N ASP A 93 -5.57 19.68 -11.75
CA ASP A 93 -5.53 18.42 -11.00
C ASP A 93 -6.37 18.49 -9.73
N LYS A 94 -6.41 19.65 -9.06
CA LYS A 94 -7.26 19.84 -7.89
C LYS A 94 -8.74 19.68 -8.24
N LYS A 95 -9.20 20.28 -9.35
CA LYS A 95 -10.56 20.09 -9.86
C LYS A 95 -10.83 18.63 -10.23
N ARG A 96 -9.86 17.93 -10.82
CA ARG A 96 -9.99 16.49 -11.13
C ARG A 96 -10.20 15.68 -9.86
N VAL A 97 -9.44 15.95 -8.79
CA VAL A 97 -9.61 15.30 -7.49
C VAL A 97 -11.00 15.58 -6.89
N GLU A 98 -11.46 16.84 -6.92
CA GLU A 98 -12.80 17.23 -6.45
C GLU A 98 -13.91 16.50 -7.22
N ASN A 99 -13.79 16.40 -8.55
CA ASN A 99 -14.75 15.69 -9.40
C ASN A 99 -14.82 14.19 -9.07
N VAL A 100 -13.66 13.55 -8.82
CA VAL A 100 -13.60 12.12 -8.45
C VAL A 100 -14.19 11.89 -7.05
N LEU A 101 -13.95 12.79 -6.09
CA LEU A 101 -14.58 12.71 -4.78
C LEU A 101 -16.12 12.82 -4.91
N SER A 102 -16.59 13.78 -5.70
CA SER A 102 -18.01 13.98 -5.99
C SER A 102 -18.66 12.75 -6.63
N SER A 103 -18.03 12.13 -7.64
CA SER A 103 -18.56 10.93 -8.30
C SER A 103 -18.63 9.70 -7.40
N LEU A 104 -17.88 9.70 -6.30
CA LEU A 104 -17.91 8.64 -5.28
C LEU A 104 -18.86 8.95 -4.11
N GLY A 105 -19.57 10.08 -4.17
CA GLY A 105 -20.43 10.54 -3.07
C GLY A 105 -19.66 10.92 -1.82
N LEU A 106 -18.37 11.25 -1.95
CA LEU A 106 -17.52 11.71 -0.85
C LEU A 106 -17.57 13.24 -0.75
N PRO A 107 -17.38 13.81 0.45
CA PRO A 107 -17.22 15.26 0.61
C PRO A 107 -16.10 15.80 -0.29
N TYR A 108 -16.39 16.88 -1.03
CA TYR A 108 -15.51 17.42 -2.07
C TYR A 108 -15.35 18.94 -2.02
N GLY A 109 -16.15 19.64 -1.21
CA GLY A 109 -16.02 21.08 -1.02
C GLY A 109 -14.72 21.45 -0.31
N LYS A 110 -14.17 22.62 -0.65
CA LYS A 110 -12.89 23.11 -0.08
C LYS A 110 -12.85 23.14 1.46
N ASN A 111 -13.99 23.39 2.09
CA ASN A 111 -14.15 23.47 3.54
C ASN A 111 -14.83 22.24 4.15
N ASP A 112 -15.12 21.24 3.32
CA ASP A 112 -15.77 20.02 3.78
C ASP A 112 -14.78 19.16 4.58
N THR A 113 -15.36 18.25 5.35
CA THR A 113 -14.60 17.31 6.17
C THR A 113 -15.16 15.90 6.00
N ILE A 114 -14.28 14.91 6.08
CA ILE A 114 -14.60 13.48 5.98
C ILE A 114 -14.47 12.87 7.37
N ASN A 115 -15.45 12.06 7.79
CA ASN A 115 -15.35 11.28 9.03
C ASN A 115 -14.42 10.07 8.78
N PRO A 116 -13.27 9.93 9.48
CA PRO A 116 -12.36 8.80 9.29
C PRO A 116 -13.05 7.44 9.47
N ALA A 117 -14.00 7.32 10.40
CA ALA A 117 -14.71 6.07 10.66
C ALA A 117 -15.64 5.64 9.50
N LYS A 118 -15.98 6.57 8.60
CA LYS A 118 -16.79 6.32 7.39
C LYS A 118 -15.96 6.34 6.10
N PHE A 119 -14.65 6.50 6.20
CA PHE A 119 -13.74 6.52 5.07
C PHE A 119 -12.80 5.33 5.18
N THR A 120 -13.24 4.20 4.65
CA THR A 120 -12.50 2.94 4.69
C THR A 120 -11.38 2.91 3.66
N PHE A 121 -10.46 1.95 3.77
CA PHE A 121 -9.47 1.73 2.72
C PHE A 121 -10.12 1.37 1.37
N GLU A 122 -11.30 0.74 1.38
CA GLU A 122 -12.06 0.45 0.16
C GLU A 122 -12.58 1.71 -0.53
N ASP A 123 -13.02 2.72 0.24
CA ASP A 123 -13.39 4.03 -0.30
C ASP A 123 -12.18 4.72 -0.92
N PHE A 124 -11.04 4.67 -0.23
CA PHE A 124 -9.78 5.19 -0.74
C PHE A 124 -9.30 4.47 -2.00
N PHE A 125 -9.43 3.14 -2.06
CA PHE A 125 -9.01 2.36 -3.22
C PHE A 125 -9.89 2.66 -4.44
N ARG A 126 -11.22 2.83 -4.25
CA ARG A 126 -12.13 3.29 -5.31
C ARG A 126 -11.75 4.69 -5.79
N PHE A 127 -11.41 5.60 -4.87
CA PHE A 127 -10.85 6.90 -5.21
C PHE A 127 -9.57 6.79 -6.03
N TYR A 128 -8.62 5.94 -5.64
CA TYR A 128 -7.39 5.69 -6.39
C TYR A 128 -7.67 5.18 -7.81
N MET A 129 -8.56 4.20 -7.96
CA MET A 129 -8.92 3.64 -9.26
C MET A 129 -9.52 4.70 -10.19
N GLN A 130 -10.51 5.46 -9.70
CA GLN A 130 -11.12 6.54 -10.47
C GLN A 130 -10.19 7.72 -10.67
N LEU A 131 -9.24 7.98 -9.78
CA LEU A 131 -8.29 9.06 -10.00
C LEU A 131 -7.32 8.67 -11.12
N THR A 132 -6.80 7.45 -11.10
CA THR A 132 -5.70 7.04 -11.97
C THR A 132 -6.13 6.57 -13.35
N HIS A 133 -7.34 6.01 -13.53
CA HIS A 133 -7.82 5.47 -14.80
C HIS A 133 -6.73 4.65 -15.51
N ARG A 134 -6.32 3.52 -14.90
CA ARG A 134 -5.19 2.66 -15.33
C ARG A 134 -5.44 1.97 -16.69
N VAL A 135 -5.54 2.74 -17.77
CA VAL A 135 -5.87 2.29 -19.13
C VAL A 135 -4.87 1.27 -19.67
N GLU A 136 -3.61 1.36 -19.24
CA GLU A 136 -2.56 0.40 -19.61
C GLU A 136 -2.79 -0.97 -18.97
N VAL A 137 -3.30 -1.00 -17.73
CA VAL A 137 -3.68 -2.25 -17.06
C VAL A 137 -4.95 -2.81 -17.68
N GLU A 138 -5.89 -1.94 -18.05
CA GLU A 138 -7.14 -2.33 -18.71
C GLU A 138 -6.88 -2.98 -20.07
N LYS A 139 -5.91 -2.48 -20.85
CA LYS A 139 -5.48 -3.12 -22.10
C LYS A 139 -4.98 -4.54 -21.86
N VAL A 140 -4.07 -4.74 -20.91
CA VAL A 140 -3.55 -6.08 -20.56
C VAL A 140 -4.69 -7.00 -20.11
N PHE A 141 -5.61 -6.53 -19.27
CA PHE A 141 -6.75 -7.34 -18.84
C PHE A 141 -7.62 -7.76 -20.04
N ASN A 142 -7.91 -6.82 -20.94
CA ASN A 142 -8.77 -7.05 -22.11
C ASN A 142 -8.13 -7.95 -23.17
N GLU A 143 -6.79 -8.05 -23.24
CA GLU A 143 -6.10 -9.00 -24.13
C GLU A 143 -6.45 -10.45 -23.82
N PHE A 144 -6.63 -10.79 -22.54
CA PHE A 144 -7.01 -12.15 -22.12
C PHE A 144 -8.53 -12.36 -22.07
N VAL A 145 -9.27 -11.31 -21.71
CA VAL A 145 -10.72 -11.40 -21.44
C VAL A 145 -11.56 -11.19 -22.70
N GLY A 146 -11.07 -10.43 -23.67
CA GLY A 146 -11.80 -10.02 -24.86
C GLY A 146 -12.97 -9.10 -24.51
N SER A 147 -14.17 -9.41 -25.02
CA SER A 147 -15.38 -8.62 -24.78
C SER A 147 -16.12 -8.97 -23.47
N LYS A 148 -15.62 -9.94 -22.70
CA LYS A 148 -16.23 -10.35 -21.43
C LYS A 148 -15.88 -9.36 -20.31
N LYS A 149 -16.58 -9.47 -19.18
CA LYS A 149 -16.36 -8.60 -18.00
C LYS A 149 -15.40 -9.19 -16.96
N TYR A 150 -15.12 -10.48 -17.05
CA TYR A 150 -14.36 -11.22 -16.04
C TYR A 150 -13.38 -12.18 -16.72
N MET A 151 -12.19 -12.29 -16.13
CA MET A 151 -11.18 -13.28 -16.47
C MET A 151 -11.48 -14.57 -15.72
N THR A 152 -11.52 -15.71 -16.42
CA THR A 152 -11.66 -17.01 -15.75
C THR A 152 -10.35 -17.46 -15.12
N ALA A 153 -10.40 -18.43 -14.21
CA ALA A 153 -9.20 -19.01 -13.61
C ALA A 153 -8.22 -19.54 -14.68
N GLU A 154 -8.70 -20.16 -15.75
CA GLU A 154 -7.88 -20.68 -16.85
C GLU A 154 -7.20 -19.55 -17.64
N GLN A 155 -7.92 -18.46 -17.93
CA GLN A 155 -7.33 -17.28 -18.56
C GLN A 155 -6.28 -16.61 -17.65
N PHE A 156 -6.51 -16.64 -16.34
CA PHE A 156 -5.56 -16.10 -15.38
C PHE A 156 -4.31 -16.97 -15.26
N VAL A 157 -4.43 -18.30 -15.31
CA VAL A 157 -3.29 -19.22 -15.45
C VAL A 157 -2.44 -18.87 -16.67
N GLU A 158 -3.09 -18.59 -17.81
CA GLU A 158 -2.38 -18.19 -19.03
C GLU A 158 -1.59 -16.89 -18.82
N PHE A 159 -2.20 -15.87 -18.22
CA PHE A 159 -1.54 -14.62 -17.88
C PHE A 159 -0.33 -14.83 -16.92
N LEU A 160 -0.50 -15.60 -15.86
CA LEU A 160 0.57 -15.89 -14.89
C LEU A 160 1.77 -16.55 -15.58
N ASN A 161 1.51 -17.55 -16.40
CA ASN A 161 2.56 -18.38 -16.98
C ASN A 161 3.21 -17.76 -18.23
N LYS A 162 2.47 -17.00 -19.04
CA LYS A 162 3.00 -16.38 -20.27
C LYS A 162 3.54 -14.97 -20.05
N THR A 163 2.94 -14.20 -19.16
CA THR A 163 3.27 -12.77 -19.00
C THR A 163 4.09 -12.49 -17.75
N GLN A 164 3.82 -13.16 -16.63
CA GLN A 164 4.49 -12.86 -15.35
C GLN A 164 5.73 -13.72 -15.09
N ARG A 165 5.76 -14.96 -15.59
CA ARG A 165 6.87 -15.89 -15.36
C ARG A 165 8.11 -15.46 -16.14
N ASP A 166 9.25 -15.39 -15.46
CA ASP A 166 10.55 -15.25 -16.14
C ASP A 166 10.86 -16.54 -16.93
N PRO A 167 11.00 -16.48 -18.27
CA PRO A 167 11.18 -17.66 -19.12
C PRO A 167 12.49 -18.40 -18.86
N ARG A 168 13.44 -17.79 -18.14
CA ARG A 168 14.73 -18.39 -17.79
C ARG A 168 14.67 -19.29 -16.56
N LEU A 169 13.57 -19.26 -15.79
CA LEU A 169 13.43 -20.07 -14.58
C LEU A 169 13.21 -21.54 -14.93
N ASN A 170 13.86 -22.44 -14.18
CA ASN A 170 13.71 -23.88 -14.33
C ASN A 170 12.30 -24.33 -13.91
N GLU A 171 11.65 -25.16 -14.74
CA GLU A 171 10.26 -25.59 -14.55
C GLU A 171 10.06 -26.59 -13.40
N ILE A 172 11.10 -27.33 -13.01
CA ILE A 172 11.03 -28.27 -11.89
C ILE A 172 11.12 -27.52 -10.56
N LEU A 173 12.05 -26.56 -10.47
CA LEU A 173 12.23 -25.74 -9.27
C LEU A 173 11.18 -24.63 -9.12
N HIS A 174 10.66 -24.14 -10.24
CA HIS A 174 9.64 -23.10 -10.32
C HIS A 174 8.51 -23.56 -11.26
N PRO A 175 7.60 -24.42 -10.73
CA PRO A 175 6.52 -24.99 -11.51
C PRO A 175 5.58 -23.89 -12.02
N TYR A 176 4.94 -24.19 -13.16
CA TYR A 176 3.88 -23.34 -13.70
C TYR A 176 2.71 -23.23 -12.74
N ALA A 177 2.07 -22.07 -12.71
CA ALA A 177 0.81 -21.91 -12.00
C ALA A 177 -0.25 -22.80 -12.64
N ASP A 178 -1.07 -23.45 -11.81
CA ASP A 178 -2.21 -24.24 -12.25
C ASP A 178 -3.53 -23.55 -11.86
N THR A 179 -4.65 -24.17 -12.24
CA THR A 179 -5.98 -23.61 -11.96
C THR A 179 -6.28 -23.53 -10.47
N ALA A 180 -5.70 -24.40 -9.65
CA ALA A 180 -5.87 -24.34 -8.19
C ALA A 180 -5.19 -23.07 -7.64
N ARG A 181 -3.91 -22.85 -7.98
CA ARG A 181 -3.19 -21.63 -7.59
C ARG A 181 -3.87 -20.36 -8.08
N ALA A 182 -4.37 -20.37 -9.32
CA ALA A 182 -5.13 -19.24 -9.85
C ALA A 182 -6.39 -18.95 -9.03
N ARG A 183 -7.14 -19.99 -8.61
CA ARG A 183 -8.33 -19.83 -7.76
C ARG A 183 -7.99 -19.27 -6.38
N ASP A 184 -6.91 -19.72 -5.76
CA ASP A 184 -6.46 -19.19 -4.46
C ASP A 184 -6.18 -17.68 -4.54
N ILE A 185 -5.49 -17.25 -5.60
CA ILE A 185 -5.20 -15.83 -5.84
C ILE A 185 -6.50 -15.05 -6.10
N ILE A 186 -7.43 -15.61 -6.88
CA ILE A 186 -8.74 -14.99 -7.13
C ILE A 186 -9.52 -14.85 -5.83
N GLU A 187 -9.52 -15.85 -4.95
CA GLU A 187 -10.18 -15.80 -3.65
C GLU A 187 -9.65 -14.67 -2.75
N LEU A 188 -8.34 -14.45 -2.81
CA LEU A 188 -7.66 -13.42 -2.03
C LEU A 188 -7.91 -11.99 -2.55
N HIS A 189 -7.92 -11.80 -3.87
CA HIS A 189 -7.90 -10.45 -4.47
C HIS A 189 -9.23 -10.00 -5.07
N GLU A 190 -10.14 -10.90 -5.43
CA GLU A 190 -11.45 -10.52 -5.97
C GLU A 190 -12.38 -9.99 -4.86
N PRO A 191 -12.80 -8.71 -4.93
CA PRO A 191 -13.64 -8.12 -3.89
C PRO A 191 -15.06 -8.69 -3.89
N ASN A 192 -15.60 -9.11 -5.05
CA ASN A 192 -16.94 -9.68 -5.12
C ASN A 192 -16.89 -11.19 -4.84
N LYS A 193 -17.42 -11.61 -3.69
CA LYS A 193 -17.41 -13.01 -3.26
C LYS A 193 -18.17 -13.97 -4.19
N TYR A 194 -19.18 -13.50 -4.91
CA TYR A 194 -19.87 -14.34 -5.89
C TYR A 194 -19.01 -14.63 -7.13
N ASN A 195 -18.29 -13.61 -7.64
CA ASN A 195 -17.34 -13.81 -8.74
C ASN A 195 -16.19 -14.72 -8.30
N SER A 196 -15.67 -14.47 -7.10
CA SER A 196 -14.61 -15.26 -6.48
C SER A 196 -14.95 -16.75 -6.39
N GLN A 197 -16.14 -17.09 -5.89
CA GLN A 197 -16.62 -18.48 -5.81
C GLN A 197 -16.74 -19.16 -7.18
N LYS A 198 -16.95 -18.39 -8.25
CA LYS A 198 -16.99 -18.89 -9.64
C LYS A 198 -15.61 -18.97 -10.30
N GLY A 199 -14.53 -18.64 -9.59
CA GLY A 199 -13.20 -18.51 -10.17
C GLY A 199 -13.13 -17.43 -11.24
N GLN A 200 -13.88 -16.33 -11.04
CA GLN A 200 -13.93 -15.18 -11.93
C GLN A 200 -13.25 -13.97 -11.29
N LEU A 201 -12.32 -13.37 -12.02
CA LEU A 201 -11.57 -12.20 -11.62
C LEU A 201 -12.04 -10.97 -12.39
N SER A 202 -12.50 -9.95 -11.67
CA SER A 202 -12.83 -8.64 -12.24
C SER A 202 -11.57 -7.83 -12.51
N PHE A 203 -11.68 -6.74 -13.27
CA PHE A 203 -10.59 -5.77 -13.41
C PHE A 203 -10.11 -5.22 -12.06
N ASN A 204 -11.02 -5.01 -11.11
CA ASN A 204 -10.69 -4.56 -9.75
C ASN A 204 -9.84 -5.62 -9.03
N GLY A 205 -10.24 -6.89 -9.09
CA GLY A 205 -9.45 -8.00 -8.52
C GLY A 205 -8.09 -8.16 -9.20
N PHE A 206 -8.04 -8.03 -10.52
CA PHE A 206 -6.79 -8.09 -11.29
C PHE A 206 -5.82 -6.95 -10.92
N LEU A 207 -6.32 -5.72 -10.81
CA LEU A 207 -5.53 -4.59 -10.34
C LEU A 207 -5.04 -4.80 -8.90
N ARG A 208 -5.86 -5.37 -8.01
CA ARG A 208 -5.43 -5.70 -6.65
C ARG A 208 -4.29 -6.71 -6.63
N TYR A 209 -4.38 -7.77 -7.44
CA TYR A 209 -3.30 -8.74 -7.61
C TYR A 209 -2.00 -8.04 -8.05
N LEU A 210 -2.04 -7.23 -9.11
CA LEU A 210 -0.85 -6.55 -9.64
C LEU A 210 -0.16 -5.63 -8.63
N LEU A 211 -0.92 -5.03 -7.72
CA LEU A 211 -0.41 -4.12 -6.70
C LEU A 211 0.03 -4.84 -5.41
N SER A 212 -0.16 -6.16 -5.32
CA SER A 212 0.03 -6.96 -4.11
C SER A 212 1.39 -7.64 -4.01
N GLU A 213 1.59 -8.34 -2.88
CA GLU A 213 2.78 -9.16 -2.60
C GLU A 213 2.92 -10.34 -3.56
N ASP A 214 1.80 -10.90 -4.05
CA ASP A 214 1.80 -12.00 -5.02
C ASP A 214 2.38 -11.60 -6.39
N ASN A 215 2.59 -10.30 -6.62
CA ASN A 215 3.15 -9.75 -7.85
C ASN A 215 4.36 -8.83 -7.57
N ASN A 216 5.15 -9.14 -6.54
CA ASN A 216 6.33 -8.35 -6.21
C ASN A 216 7.43 -8.52 -7.27
N ILE A 217 8.07 -7.41 -7.66
CA ILE A 217 9.14 -7.39 -8.67
C ILE A 217 10.38 -8.13 -8.17
N ILE A 218 10.64 -8.07 -6.86
CA ILE A 218 11.80 -8.71 -6.25
C ILE A 218 11.37 -10.03 -5.60
N ALA A 219 11.99 -11.13 -6.04
CA ALA A 219 11.81 -12.42 -5.40
C ALA A 219 12.30 -12.39 -3.94
N ALA A 220 11.48 -12.86 -3.00
CA ALA A 220 11.79 -12.84 -1.56
C ALA A 220 13.15 -13.51 -1.23
N SER A 221 13.51 -14.57 -1.95
CA SER A 221 14.79 -15.26 -1.79
C SER A 221 16.02 -14.39 -2.04
N LYS A 222 15.90 -13.35 -2.89
CA LYS A 222 16.98 -12.39 -3.19
C LYS A 222 17.05 -11.23 -2.20
N VAL A 223 15.97 -10.96 -1.46
CA VAL A 223 15.95 -9.92 -0.41
C VAL A 223 16.65 -10.42 0.84
N MET A 224 16.43 -11.68 1.22
CA MET A 224 17.01 -12.28 2.43
C MET A 224 18.51 -12.62 2.32
N THR A 225 19.08 -12.74 1.11
CA THR A 225 20.50 -13.14 0.94
C THR A 225 21.49 -12.03 1.26
N LYS A 226 21.06 -10.76 1.37
CA LYS A 226 21.94 -9.64 1.72
C LYS A 226 22.22 -9.52 3.23
N THR A 227 21.57 -10.34 4.06
CA THR A 227 21.55 -10.18 5.52
C THR A 227 22.80 -10.70 6.24
N TYR A 228 23.67 -11.48 5.59
CA TYR A 228 24.85 -12.05 6.28
C TYR A 228 26.11 -11.16 6.25
N ASN A 229 26.09 -9.99 5.60
CA ASN A 229 27.31 -9.19 5.40
C ASN A 229 27.24 -7.74 5.92
N ILE A 230 26.23 -7.39 6.73
CA ILE A 230 26.19 -6.07 7.38
C ILE A 230 25.67 -6.21 8.81
N ILE A 231 26.50 -6.80 9.68
CA ILE A 231 26.72 -6.38 11.06
C ILE A 231 28.21 -6.48 11.31
#